data_AF-A0A4Y3V6L1-F1
#
_entry.id   AF-A0A4Y3V6L1-F1
#
_cell.length_a   1.000
_cell.length_b   1.000
_cell.length_c   1.000
_cell.angle_alpha   90.00
_cell.angle_beta   90.00
_cell.angle_gamma   90.00
#
_symmetry.space_group_name_H-M   'P 1'
#
loop_
_entity.id
_entity.type
_entity.pdbx_description
1 polymer ?
#
loop_
_entity_poly.entity_id
_entity_poly.type
_entity_poly.pdbx_seq_one_letter_code
_entity_poly.pdbx_strand_id
1 'polypeptide(L)'
;MRSPRQTAGLYTRGDVALLVAGGYATLVVGVAAWLGTLVLVGDPGIGGIWLILLTLPLSIPLLAIPASPEAYVALLTAGGLAQAWVLWRLLRGRRAR
;
A
#
# COMPACT_ATOMS: atom_id res chain seq x y z
N MET A 1 19.59 -12.28 7.09
CA MET A 1 18.18 -11.90 6.80
C MET A 1 17.60 -12.90 5.82
N ARG A 2 16.38 -13.43 6.04
CA ARG A 2 15.73 -14.35 5.10
C ARG A 2 15.10 -13.56 3.95
N SER A 3 15.20 -14.06 2.72
CA SER A 3 14.56 -13.45 1.56
C SER A 3 13.02 -13.43 1.71
N PRO A 4 12.30 -12.43 1.15
CA PRO A 4 10.85 -12.40 1.15
C PRO A 4 10.24 -13.70 0.59
N ARG A 5 10.86 -14.25 -0.47
CA ARG A 5 10.46 -15.54 -1.07
C ARG A 5 10.68 -16.73 -0.13
N GLN A 6 11.79 -16.74 0.61
CA GLN A 6 12.04 -17.78 1.62
C GLN A 6 11.02 -17.71 2.77
N THR A 7 10.53 -16.51 3.09
CA THR A 7 9.50 -16.33 4.13
C THR A 7 8.13 -16.74 3.61
N ALA A 8 7.82 -16.44 2.35
CA ALA A 8 6.60 -16.86 1.66
C ALA A 8 6.52 -18.40 1.54
N GLY A 9 7.61 -19.07 1.16
CA GLY A 9 7.65 -20.54 1.03
C GLY A 9 7.35 -21.31 2.32
N LEU A 10 7.34 -20.65 3.49
CA LEU A 10 6.90 -21.23 4.76
C LEU A 10 5.37 -21.36 4.88
N TYR A 11 4.61 -20.87 3.90
CA TYR A 11 3.16 -20.85 3.93
C TYR A 11 2.56 -21.52 2.70
N THR A 12 1.43 -22.20 2.87
CA THR A 12 0.81 -23.00 1.80
C THR A 12 0.43 -22.19 0.56
N ARG A 13 0.14 -20.89 0.72
CA ARG A 13 -0.17 -19.96 -0.37
C ARG A 13 0.74 -18.72 -0.35
N GLY A 14 1.92 -18.83 0.27
CA GLY A 14 2.74 -17.67 0.55
C GLY A 14 3.23 -16.94 -0.69
N ASP A 15 3.55 -17.65 -1.77
CA ASP A 15 4.03 -17.03 -3.02
C ASP A 15 2.92 -16.22 -3.71
N VAL A 16 1.71 -16.78 -3.82
CA VAL A 16 0.55 -16.07 -4.37
C VAL A 16 0.20 -14.87 -3.49
N ALA A 17 0.18 -15.06 -2.16
CA ALA A 17 -0.07 -13.97 -1.22
C ALA A 17 0.97 -12.85 -1.32
N LEU A 18 2.25 -13.21 -1.49
CA LEU A 18 3.33 -12.24 -1.67
C LEU A 18 3.19 -11.49 -3.00
N LEU A 19 2.81 -12.16 -4.07
CA LEU A 19 2.62 -11.53 -5.37
C LEU A 19 1.44 -10.53 -5.33
N VAL A 20 0.31 -10.94 -4.76
CA VAL A 20 -0.89 -10.08 -4.67
C VAL A 20 -0.63 -8.88 -3.75
N ALA A 21 -0.12 -9.12 -2.54
CA ALA A 21 0.16 -8.04 -1.59
C ALA A 21 1.31 -7.14 -2.04
N GLY A 22 2.35 -7.73 -2.64
CA GLY A 22 3.47 -6.98 -3.21
C GLY A 22 3.03 -6.11 -4.38
N GLY A 23 2.25 -6.64 -5.31
CA GLY A 23 1.70 -5.86 -6.43
C GLY A 23 0.83 -4.70 -5.96
N TYR A 24 -0.04 -4.93 -4.98
CA TYR A 24 -0.83 -3.86 -4.37
C TYR A 24 0.05 -2.80 -3.69
N ALA A 25 1.07 -3.21 -2.89
CA ALA A 25 2.01 -2.27 -2.29
C ALA A 25 2.79 -1.46 -3.34
N THR A 26 3.20 -2.08 -4.44
CA THR A 26 3.86 -1.41 -5.56
C THR A 26 2.94 -0.37 -6.21
N LEU A 27 1.65 -0.65 -6.38
CA LEU A 27 0.69 0.34 -6.90
C LEU A 27 0.55 1.54 -5.96
N VAL A 28 0.42 1.31 -4.65
CA VAL A 28 0.33 2.39 -3.65
C VAL A 28 1.56 3.28 -3.70
N VAL A 29 2.76 2.68 -3.66
CA VAL A 29 4.04 3.43 -3.71
C VAL A 29 4.21 4.15 -5.06
N GLY A 30 3.86 3.49 -6.17
CA GLY A 30 3.96 4.07 -7.50
C GLY A 30 3.08 5.30 -7.68
N VAL A 31 1.82 5.23 -7.23
CA VAL A 31 0.92 6.39 -7.26
C VAL A 31 1.40 7.50 -6.34
N ALA A 32 1.85 7.17 -5.13
CA ALA A 32 2.41 8.16 -4.21
C ALA A 32 3.64 8.88 -4.80
N ALA A 33 4.56 8.13 -5.43
CA ALA A 33 5.73 8.69 -6.08
C ALA A 33 5.35 9.59 -7.27
N TRP A 34 4.40 9.13 -8.10
CA TRP A 34 3.88 9.92 -9.21
C TRP A 34 3.25 11.24 -8.73
N LEU A 35 2.47 11.22 -7.65
CA LEU A 35 1.94 12.46 -7.04
C LEU A 35 3.06 13.41 -6.60
N GLY A 36 4.12 12.87 -6.00
CA GLY A 36 5.32 13.66 -5.68
C GLY A 36 5.91 14.35 -6.91
N THR A 37 5.94 13.68 -8.06
CA THR A 37 6.42 14.30 -9.31
C THR A 37 5.51 15.40 -9.84
N LEU A 38 4.18 15.26 -9.68
CA LEU A 38 3.21 16.29 -10.11
C LEU A 38 3.36 17.59 -9.33
N VAL A 39 3.59 17.48 -8.02
CA VAL A 39 3.89 18.64 -7.15
C VAL A 39 5.14 19.37 -7.62
N LEU A 40 6.19 18.64 -8.03
CA LEU A 40 7.44 19.24 -8.50
C LEU A 40 7.29 20.03 -9.82
N VAL A 41 6.33 19.65 -10.67
CA VAL A 41 6.07 20.32 -11.95
C VAL A 41 4.94 21.35 -11.89
N GLY A 42 4.39 21.62 -10.71
CA GLY A 42 3.38 22.65 -10.49
C GLY A 42 1.97 22.28 -10.99
N ASP A 43 1.67 20.99 -11.15
CA ASP A 43 0.33 20.50 -11.46
C ASP A 43 -0.32 19.90 -10.20
N PRO A 44 -1.11 20.68 -9.43
CA PRO A 44 -1.77 20.20 -8.23
C PRO A 44 -3.02 19.35 -8.55
N GLY A 45 -3.15 18.82 -9.77
CA GLY A 45 -4.35 18.18 -10.31
C GLY A 45 -4.98 17.08 -9.44
N ILE A 46 -6.11 16.57 -9.93
CA ILE A 46 -7.03 15.62 -9.26
C ILE A 46 -6.36 14.26 -8.91
N GLY A 47 -5.06 14.09 -9.16
CA GLY A 47 -4.31 12.86 -8.95
C GLY A 47 -4.43 12.26 -7.55
N GLY A 48 -4.60 13.07 -6.51
CA GLY A 48 -4.78 12.61 -5.13
C GLY A 48 -5.94 11.62 -4.97
N ILE A 49 -6.96 11.69 -5.83
CA ILE A 49 -8.09 10.76 -5.83
C ILE A 49 -7.65 9.31 -6.02
N TRP A 50 -6.60 9.06 -6.82
CA TRP A 50 -6.12 7.71 -7.09
C TRP A 50 -5.55 7.05 -5.84
N LEU A 51 -4.83 7.81 -5.02
CA LEU A 51 -4.31 7.29 -3.76
C LEU A 51 -5.44 7.02 -2.76
N ILE A 52 -6.48 7.86 -2.73
CA ILE A 52 -7.69 7.65 -1.92
C ILE A 52 -8.39 6.35 -2.35
N LEU A 53 -8.59 6.14 -3.66
CA LEU A 53 -9.26 4.96 -4.20
C LEU A 53 -8.49 3.68 -3.92
N LEU A 54 -7.17 3.69 -4.12
CA LEU A 54 -6.33 2.52 -3.83
C LEU A 54 -6.37 2.14 -2.35
N THR A 55 -6.47 3.13 -1.47
CA THR A 55 -6.40 2.92 -0.01
C THR A 55 -7.78 2.78 0.64
N LEU A 56 -8.88 2.72 -0.14
CA LEU A 56 -10.18 2.37 0.39
C LEU A 56 -10.16 0.93 0.98
N PRO A 57 -10.90 0.67 2.07
CA PRO A 57 -11.74 1.61 2.82
C PRO A 57 -10.95 2.46 3.84
N LEU A 58 -9.64 2.22 4.01
CA LEU A 58 -8.82 2.83 5.05
C LEU A 58 -8.65 4.35 4.88
N SER A 59 -8.78 4.86 3.67
CA SER A 59 -8.75 6.31 3.42
C SER A 59 -9.82 7.07 4.19
N ILE A 60 -11.00 6.49 4.44
CA ILE A 60 -12.10 7.16 5.17
C ILE A 60 -11.68 7.57 6.60
N PRO A 61 -11.28 6.64 7.48
CA PRO A 61 -10.84 7.03 8.82
C PRO A 61 -9.53 7.83 8.81
N LEU A 62 -8.65 7.65 7.82
CA LEU A 62 -7.41 8.43 7.72
C LEU A 62 -7.66 9.89 7.34
N LEU A 63 -8.63 10.17 6.47
CA LEU A 63 -9.01 11.53 6.09
C LEU A 63 -9.71 12.28 7.23
N ALA A 64 -10.26 11.57 8.22
CA ALA A 64 -10.81 12.18 9.43
C ALA A 64 -9.73 12.70 10.39
N ILE A 65 -8.46 12.30 10.21
CA ILE A 65 -7.34 12.79 11.02
C ILE A 65 -7.00 14.21 10.56
N PRO A 66 -6.99 15.22 11.44
CA PRO A 66 -6.57 16.56 11.09
C PRO A 66 -5.07 16.57 10.80
N ALA A 67 -4.71 16.81 9.54
CA ALA A 67 -3.34 16.83 9.05
C ALA A 67 -3.17 17.88 7.94
N SER A 68 -1.93 18.25 7.62
CA SER A 68 -1.68 19.12 6.47
C SER A 68 -1.94 18.38 5.15
N PRO A 69 -2.25 19.09 4.05
CA PRO A 69 -2.46 18.49 2.73
C PRO A 69 -1.32 17.55 2.30
N GLU A 70 -0.08 17.92 2.58
CA GLU A 70 1.12 17.16 2.23
C GLU A 70 1.24 15.89 3.07
N ALA A 71 0.82 15.95 4.34
CA ALA A 71 0.84 14.82 5.25
C ALA A 71 -0.15 13.72 4.84
N TYR A 72 -1.25 14.04 4.15
CA TYR A 72 -2.20 13.04 3.67
C TYR A 72 -1.58 12.06 2.66
N VAL A 73 -0.66 12.51 1.81
CA VAL A 73 0.03 11.59 0.88
C VAL A 73 0.81 10.53 1.67
N ALA A 74 1.55 10.95 2.70
CA ALA A 74 2.30 10.04 3.56
C ALA A 74 1.38 9.13 4.38
N LEU A 75 0.31 9.68 4.97
CA LEU A 75 -0.68 8.93 5.77
C LEU A 75 -1.39 7.87 4.95
N LEU A 76 -1.90 8.24 3.77
CA LEU A 76 -2.58 7.30 2.87
C LEU A 76 -1.60 6.24 2.35
N THR A 77 -0.37 6.60 2.00
CA THR A 77 0.66 5.64 1.59
C THR A 77 0.95 4.64 2.70
N ALA A 78 1.15 5.11 3.94
CA ALA A 78 1.36 4.25 5.09
C ALA A 78 0.15 3.34 5.35
N GLY A 79 -1.07 3.88 5.22
CA GLY A 79 -2.31 3.12 5.28
C GLY A 79 -2.41 2.02 4.23
N GLY A 80 -2.08 2.33 2.98
CA GLY A 80 -2.03 1.37 1.88
C GLY A 80 -1.01 0.26 2.13
N LEU A 81 0.18 0.59 2.64
CA LEU A 81 1.19 -0.41 3.01
C LEU A 81 0.72 -1.29 4.19
N ALA A 82 0.02 -0.72 5.16
CA ALA A 82 -0.60 -1.48 6.24
C ALA A 82 -1.69 -2.43 5.69
N GLN A 83 -2.53 -1.98 4.76
CA GLN A 83 -3.49 -2.84 4.06
C GLN A 83 -2.80 -3.96 3.28
N ALA A 84 -1.69 -3.68 2.59
CA ALA A 84 -0.91 -4.69 1.86
C ALA A 84 -0.39 -5.76 2.80
N TRP A 85 0.12 -5.36 3.96
CA TRP A 85 0.58 -6.29 5.00
C TRP A 85 -0.57 -7.14 5.55
N VAL A 86 -1.73 -6.54 5.84
CA VAL A 86 -2.93 -7.29 6.25
C VAL A 86 -3.35 -8.28 5.17
N LEU A 87 -3.38 -7.86 3.89
CA LEU A 87 -3.72 -8.70 2.75
C LEU A 87 -2.78 -9.90 2.65
N TRP A 88 -1.47 -9.68 2.78
CA TRP A 88 -0.49 -10.76 2.83
C TRP A 88 -0.77 -11.72 3.99
N ARG A 89 -1.06 -11.21 5.19
CA ARG A 89 -1.36 -12.04 6.37
C ARG A 89 -2.61 -12.89 6.20
N LEU A 90 -3.63 -12.36 5.54
CA LEU A 90 -4.89 -13.05 5.26
C LEU A 90 -4.73 -14.11 4.15
N LEU A 91 -4.02 -13.77 3.08
CA LEU A 91 -3.89 -14.64 1.90
C LEU A 91 -2.86 -15.76 2.06
N ARG A 92 -1.77 -15.54 2.83
CA ARG A 92 -0.67 -16.53 2.94
C ARG A 92 -1.13 -17.88 3.50
N GLY A 93 -2.24 -17.91 4.24
CA GLY A 93 -2.80 -19.13 4.81
C GLY A 93 -2.00 -19.65 6.01
N ARG A 94 -2.08 -20.97 6.26
CA ARG A 94 -1.36 -21.61 7.37
C ARG A 94 0.10 -21.83 6.98
N ARG A 95 0.95 -21.85 8.01
CA ARG A 95 2.35 -22.20 7.85
C ARG A 95 2.45 -23.66 7.39
N ALA A 96 3.01 -23.88 6.21
CA ALA A 96 3.44 -25.20 5.76
C ALA A 96 4.64 -25.56 6.63
N ARG A 97 4.53 -26.63 7.42
CA ARG A 97 5.63 -27.11 8.25
C ARG A 97 6.74 -27.65 7.37
#